data_AF-A0A367QUB1-F1
#
_entry.id   AF-A0A367QUB1-F1
#
_cell.length_a   1.000
_cell.length_b   1.000
_cell.length_c   1.000
_cell.angle_alpha   90.00
_cell.angle_beta   90.00
_cell.angle_gamma   90.00
#
_symmetry.space_group_name_H-M   'P 1'
#
loop_
_entity.id
_entity.type
_entity.pdbx_description
1 polymer ?
#
loop_
_entity_poly.entity_id
_entity_poly.type
_entity_poly.pdbx_seq_one_letter_code
_entity_poly.pdbx_strand_id
1 'polypeptide(L)'
;MKLLTGFIPKALLTANKSYRHKPPKERLLEVIELLDAHGELTDYNARLIEAIALSPLWDDKAYVKFETLALELAEEQFNLAFINCEHDEAIASPENPRNWKK
;
A
#
# COMPACT_ATOMS: atom_id res chain seq x y z
N MET A 1 5.44 23.26 47.02
CA MET A 1 4.91 24.05 45.87
C MET A 1 6.11 24.64 45.15
N LYS A 2 6.34 24.50 43.84
CA LYS A 2 5.46 24.32 42.68
C LYS A 2 6.09 23.32 41.70
N LEU A 3 5.25 22.47 41.10
CA LEU A 3 5.58 21.77 39.86
C LEU A 3 5.78 22.82 38.75
N LEU A 4 6.89 22.73 38.02
CA LEU A 4 7.04 23.30 36.69
C LEU A 4 6.85 22.16 35.69
N THR A 5 5.61 21.68 35.57
CA THR A 5 5.20 20.93 34.38
C THR A 5 5.31 21.89 33.21
N GLY A 6 6.34 21.70 32.39
CA GLY A 6 6.50 22.36 31.11
C GLY A 6 5.25 22.11 30.27
N PHE A 7 4.37 23.11 30.23
CA PHE A 7 3.22 23.14 29.35
C PHE A 7 3.77 23.23 27.92
N ILE A 8 3.82 22.11 27.21
CA ILE A 8 4.02 22.12 25.77
C ILE A 8 2.68 22.57 25.16
N PRO A 9 2.62 23.72 24.46
CA PRO A 9 1.40 24.16 23.80
C PRO A 9 0.96 23.09 22.79
N LYS A 10 -0.32 22.68 22.82
CA LYS A 10 -0.93 21.77 21.84
C LYS A 10 -0.69 22.19 20.36
N ALA A 11 -0.37 23.46 20.12
CA ALA A 11 -0.01 24.00 18.80
C ALA A 11 1.40 23.62 18.31
N LEU A 12 2.30 23.12 19.18
CA LEU A 12 3.60 22.55 18.82
C LEU A 12 3.55 21.03 18.61
N LEU A 13 2.40 20.40 18.81
CA LEU A 13 2.05 19.12 18.18
C LEU A 13 1.54 19.36 16.74
N THR A 14 2.03 20.42 16.08
CA THR A 14 1.80 20.62 14.66
C THR A 14 2.52 19.51 13.92
N ALA A 15 1.70 18.77 13.17
CA ALA A 15 2.07 17.62 12.39
C ALA A 15 2.60 16.47 13.27
N ASN A 16 1.74 15.60 13.79
CA ASN A 16 0.96 14.74 12.90
C ASN A 16 1.58 14.73 11.49
N LYS A 17 2.83 14.26 11.36
CA LYS A 17 3.13 13.30 10.30
C LYS A 17 2.25 12.09 10.57
N SER A 18 0.92 12.29 10.51
CA SER A 18 0.03 11.28 10.05
C SER A 18 0.74 10.77 8.82
N TYR A 19 1.03 9.47 8.82
CA TYR A 19 1.05 8.70 7.60
C TYR A 19 -0.18 9.09 6.79
N ARG A 20 -0.16 10.23 6.10
CA ARG A 20 -1.05 10.49 4.99
C ARG A 20 -0.47 9.54 3.97
N HIS A 21 -1.00 8.33 3.97
CA HIS A 21 -0.76 7.41 2.89
C HIS A 21 -0.94 8.22 1.61
N LYS A 22 0.12 8.27 0.79
CA LYS A 22 0.05 8.94 -0.50
C LYS A 22 -1.23 8.45 -1.19
N PRO A 23 -2.03 9.33 -1.79
CA PRO A 23 -3.25 8.93 -2.45
C PRO A 23 -2.96 7.76 -3.41
N PRO A 24 -3.89 6.81 -3.58
CA PRO A 24 -3.64 5.58 -4.35
C PRO A 24 -3.04 5.84 -5.74
N LYS A 25 -3.43 6.93 -6.39
CA LYS A 25 -2.90 7.36 -7.69
C LYS A 25 -1.40 7.70 -7.63
N GLU A 26 -0.95 8.45 -6.63
CA GLU A 26 0.47 8.79 -6.47
C GLU A 26 1.31 7.55 -6.15
N ARG A 27 0.79 6.64 -5.31
CA ARG A 27 1.44 5.36 -5.03
C ARG A 27 1.59 4.51 -6.29
N LEU A 28 0.56 4.46 -7.14
CA LEU A 28 0.60 3.68 -8.38
C LEU A 28 1.65 4.25 -9.35
N LEU A 29 1.73 5.57 -9.49
CA LEU A 29 2.74 6.21 -10.34
C LEU A 29 4.16 5.90 -9.86
N GLU A 30 4.41 5.94 -8.56
CA GLU A 30 5.72 5.58 -7.99
C GLU A 30 6.08 4.12 -8.26
N VAL A 31 5.11 3.21 -8.19
CA VAL A 31 5.34 1.79 -8.54
C VAL A 31 5.69 1.66 -10.02
N ILE A 32 4.99 2.37 -10.92
CA ILE A 32 5.29 2.34 -12.35
C ILE A 32 6.70 2.89 -12.63
N GLU A 33 7.07 4.00 -12.00
CA GLU A 33 8.42 4.58 -12.12
C GLU A 33 9.50 3.64 -11.60
N LEU A 34 9.25 2.93 -10.49
CA LEU A 34 10.18 1.92 -9.98
C LEU A 34 10.31 0.73 -10.95
N LEU A 35 9.20 0.23 -11.48
CA LEU A 35 9.23 -0.88 -12.45
C LEU A 35 10.00 -0.50 -13.72
N ASP A 36 9.85 0.73 -14.19
CA ASP A 36 10.60 1.27 -15.33
C ASP A 36 12.10 1.39 -15.01
N ALA A 37 12.44 1.95 -13.83
CA ALA A 37 13.82 2.09 -13.38
C ALA A 37 14.55 0.75 -13.20
N HIS A 38 13.82 -0.31 -12.83
CA HIS A 38 14.35 -1.67 -12.70
C HIS A 38 14.36 -2.45 -14.03
N GLY A 39 13.83 -1.89 -15.12
CA GLY A 39 13.73 -2.58 -16.41
C GLY A 39 12.71 -3.72 -16.43
N GLU A 40 11.83 -3.78 -15.43
CA GLU A 40 10.78 -4.80 -15.28
C GLU A 40 9.51 -4.40 -16.08
N LEU A 41 9.41 -3.14 -16.48
CA LEU A 41 8.29 -2.60 -17.25
C LEU A 41 8.52 -2.77 -18.76
N THR A 42 8.16 -3.95 -19.27
CA THR A 42 8.05 -4.14 -20.73
C THR A 42 6.84 -3.40 -21.31
N ASP A 43 6.86 -3.05 -22.61
CA ASP A 43 5.70 -2.46 -23.31
C ASP A 43 4.43 -3.30 -23.13
N TYR A 44 4.57 -4.63 -23.08
CA TYR A 44 3.46 -5.54 -22.83
C TYR A 44 2.85 -5.35 -21.43
N ASN A 45 3.69 -5.35 -20.39
CA ASN A 45 3.22 -5.21 -19.00
C ASN A 45 2.62 -3.81 -18.75
N ALA A 46 3.21 -2.77 -19.33
CA ALA A 46 2.68 -1.41 -19.25
C ALA A 46 1.26 -1.31 -19.84
N ARG A 47 1.04 -1.90 -21.02
CA ARG A 47 -0.29 -1.93 -21.66
C ARG A 47 -1.32 -2.71 -20.87
N LEU A 48 -0.92 -3.79 -20.18
CA LEU A 48 -1.83 -4.52 -19.29
C LEU A 48 -2.27 -3.66 -18.10
N ILE A 49 -1.34 -2.95 -17.45
CA ILE A 49 -1.65 -2.04 -16.34
C ILE A 49 -2.58 -0.91 -16.81
N GLU A 50 -2.28 -0.31 -17.96
CA GLU A 50 -3.12 0.72 -18.57
C GLU A 50 -4.53 0.20 -18.88
N ALA A 51 -4.64 -0.99 -19.48
CA ALA A 51 -5.93 -1.61 -19.78
C ALA A 51 -6.74 -1.88 -18.51
N ILE A 52 -6.11 -2.33 -17.42
CA ILE A 52 -6.78 -2.54 -16.13
C ILE A 52 -7.29 -1.21 -15.57
N ALA A 53 -6.44 -0.17 -15.56
CA ALA A 53 -6.74 1.13 -14.98
C ALA A 53 -7.80 1.93 -15.76
N LEU A 54 -7.87 1.77 -17.08
CA LEU A 54 -8.76 2.52 -17.96
C LEU A 54 -10.00 1.74 -18.42
N SER A 55 -10.11 0.45 -18.09
CA SER A 55 -11.19 -0.40 -18.61
C SER A 55 -12.56 0.15 -18.19
N PRO A 56 -13.45 0.48 -19.14
CA PRO A 56 -14.83 0.82 -18.85
C PRO A 56 -15.71 -0.43 -18.62
N LEU A 57 -15.14 -1.63 -18.78
CA LEU A 57 -15.83 -2.94 -18.72
C LEU A 57 -15.73 -3.58 -17.34
N TRP A 58 -15.55 -2.79 -16.27
CA TRP A 58 -15.59 -3.27 -14.89
C TRP A 58 -17.03 -3.59 -14.50
N ASP A 59 -17.53 -4.73 -14.94
CA ASP A 59 -18.69 -5.34 -14.29
C ASP A 59 -18.28 -5.96 -12.94
N ASP A 60 -19.25 -6.22 -12.08
CA ASP A 60 -19.00 -6.76 -10.73
C ASP A 60 -18.18 -8.06 -10.77
N LYS A 61 -18.35 -8.87 -11.82
CA LYS A 61 -17.65 -10.15 -11.98
C LYS A 61 -16.18 -9.96 -12.35
N ALA A 62 -15.87 -9.03 -13.24
CA ALA A 62 -14.52 -8.65 -13.60
C ALA A 62 -13.82 -8.00 -12.40
N TYR A 63 -14.54 -7.17 -11.64
CA TYR A 63 -14.01 -6.56 -10.43
C TYR A 63 -13.61 -7.60 -9.38
N VAL A 64 -14.50 -8.56 -9.08
CA VAL A 64 -14.21 -9.63 -8.11
C VAL A 64 -13.00 -10.46 -8.53
N LYS A 65 -12.86 -10.77 -9.83
CA LYS A 65 -11.68 -11.49 -10.34
C LYS A 65 -10.39 -10.69 -10.15
N PHE A 66 -10.41 -9.40 -10.48
CA PHE A 66 -9.28 -8.51 -10.27
C PHE A 66 -8.91 -8.43 -8.78
N GLU A 67 -9.88 -8.16 -7.91
CA GLU A 67 -9.66 -8.02 -6.48
C GLU A 67 -9.09 -9.30 -5.86
N THR A 68 -9.63 -10.47 -6.25
CA THR A 68 -9.19 -11.77 -5.73
C THR A 68 -7.75 -12.06 -6.14
N LEU A 69 -7.44 -11.95 -7.44
CA LEU A 69 -6.08 -12.20 -7.94
C LEU A 69 -5.07 -11.21 -7.34
N ALA A 70 -5.43 -9.94 -7.22
CA ALA A 70 -4.55 -8.92 -6.64
C ALA A 70 -4.26 -9.20 -5.15
N LEU A 71 -5.27 -9.65 -4.39
CA LEU A 71 -5.10 -10.00 -2.99
C LEU A 71 -4.22 -11.25 -2.82
N GLU A 72 -4.44 -12.28 -3.64
CA GLU A 72 -3.62 -13.51 -3.62
C GLU A 72 -2.13 -13.19 -3.86
N LEU A 73 -1.82 -12.42 -4.91
CA LEU A 73 -0.44 -12.01 -5.22
C LEU A 73 0.17 -11.15 -4.10
N ALA A 74 -0.62 -10.27 -3.49
CA ALA A 74 -0.14 -9.46 -2.38
C ALA A 74 0.19 -10.34 -1.15
N GLU A 75 -0.64 -11.33 -0.84
CA GLU A 75 -0.39 -12.27 0.27
C GLU A 75 0.87 -13.11 0.00
N GLU A 76 1.05 -13.63 -1.21
CA GLU A 76 2.24 -14.36 -1.61
C GLU A 76 3.51 -13.52 -1.45
N GLN A 77 3.48 -12.28 -1.95
CA GLN A 77 4.60 -11.34 -1.82
C GLN A 77 4.92 -11.03 -0.35
N PHE A 78 3.89 -10.82 0.48
CA PHE A 78 4.06 -10.59 1.91
C PHE A 78 4.69 -11.80 2.60
N ASN A 79 4.18 -13.01 2.32
CA ASN A 79 4.71 -14.25 2.90
C ASN A 79 6.18 -14.47 2.51
N LEU A 80 6.56 -14.15 1.28
CA LEU A 80 7.96 -14.21 0.82
C LEU A 80 8.84 -13.19 1.55
N ALA A 81 8.37 -11.94 1.67
CA ALA A 81 9.12 -10.87 2.31
C ALA A 81 9.31 -11.06 3.83
N PHE A 82 8.34 -11.71 4.49
CA PHE A 82 8.31 -11.90 5.94
C PHE A 82 8.63 -13.34 6.39
N ILE A 83 9.19 -14.17 5.50
CA ILE A 83 9.48 -15.60 5.78
C ILE A 83 10.38 -15.83 7.01
N ASN A 84 11.17 -14.82 7.39
CA ASN A 84 12.10 -14.84 8.53
C ASN A 84 11.69 -13.92 9.70
N CYS A 85 10.51 -13.30 9.66
CA CYS A 85 10.02 -12.45 10.74
C CYS A 85 9.31 -13.26 11.83
N GLU A 86 9.27 -12.72 13.05
CA GLU A 86 8.47 -13.32 14.12
C GLU A 86 6.98 -13.33 13.73
N HIS A 87 6.33 -14.47 13.94
CA HIS A 87 4.97 -14.73 13.45
C HIS A 87 3.96 -13.69 13.93
N ASP A 88 4.06 -13.28 15.20
CA ASP A 88 3.14 -12.32 15.82
C ASP A 88 3.34 -10.89 15.27
N GLU A 89 4.57 -10.51 14.91
CA GLU A 89 4.88 -9.23 14.28
C GLU A 89 4.36 -9.19 12.83
N ALA A 90 4.49 -10.30 12.10
CA ALA A 90 3.97 -10.41 10.73
C ALA A 90 2.43 -10.39 10.68
N ILE A 91 1.76 -11.01 11.67
CA ILE A 91 0.29 -10.98 11.77
C ILE A 91 -0.21 -9.56 12.06
N ALA A 92 0.45 -8.83 12.96
CA ALA A 92 0.02 -7.48 13.33
C ALA A 92 0.44 -6.39 12.33
N SER A 93 1.24 -6.73 11.32
CA SER A 93 1.84 -5.76 10.40
C SER A 93 0.78 -5.04 9.54
N PRO A 94 0.86 -3.70 9.39
CA PRO A 94 0.03 -2.96 8.45
C PRO A 94 0.33 -3.30 6.98
N GLU A 95 1.49 -3.90 6.70
CA GLU A 95 1.88 -4.39 5.37
C GLU A 95 1.21 -5.73 5.02
N ASN A 96 0.62 -6.42 6.00
CA ASN A 96 -0.08 -7.68 5.78
C ASN A 96 -1.40 -7.41 5.03
N PRO A 97 -1.62 -7.98 3.83
CA PRO A 97 -2.82 -7.75 3.04
C PRO A 97 -4.13 -8.11 3.75
N ARG A 98 -4.10 -9.05 4.70
CA ARG A 98 -5.26 -9.43 5.50
C ARG A 98 -5.73 -8.35 6.47
N ASN A 99 -4.85 -7.39 6.78
CA ASN A 99 -5.15 -6.26 7.64
C ASN A 99 -5.64 -5.03 6.86
N TRP A 100 -5.65 -5.09 5.52
CA TRP A 100 -6.11 -3.97 4.70
C TRP A 100 -7.63 -3.84 4.80
N LYS A 101 -8.09 -2.64 5.16
CA LYS A 101 -9.52 -2.32 5.25
C LYS A 101 -10.06 -2.03 3.85
N LYS A 102 -11.20 -2.62 3.51
CA LYS A 102 -12.03 -2.20 2.36
C LYS A 102 -12.68 -0.84 2.61
#